data_AF-A0A430B2Q7-F1
#
_entry.id   AF-A0A430B2Q7-F1
#
_cell.length_a   1.000
_cell.length_b   1.000
_cell.length_c   1.000
_cell.angle_alpha   90.00
_cell.angle_beta   90.00
_cell.angle_gamma   90.00
#
_symmetry.space_group_name_H-M   'P 1'
#
loop_
_entity.id
_entity.type
_entity.pdbx_description
1 polymer ?
#
loop_
_entity_poly.entity_id
_entity_poly.type
_entity_poly.pdbx_seq_one_letter_code
_entity_poly.pdbx_strand_id
1 'polypeptide(L)'
;MKKKIVFGLVLVLGIIIGMVTFSSNVKAEEILTEETTLSSGIWTVTTENGKQLIKKSKQIYELTPESTIVCTSSCSVILKLNTSQPLQIKKISVRGNLYIEGKGGLLQVYNDSESAIDVNEDLMIKSNVHVEATGTRFGVKADKVNLYDNSSLTAVATADDGIGVYGNYIYALCKNSNLYGVGGISGVYGTKKVKACSEGAAIRGVTSSPEGMYSAVHSEKYLKALCKGKIIEEYQVIPFTITADEPIFMSNYQAIANNMTDAKNYVWSSDPQGVYYEPSVGGLLGDPSQGSQEGMLIEGVRSGKLCNPKERVYLDCLAQSQHIVRFTNARSSYTQKIIVRHYELSAEGDYFEIGSSELELPINELFILADYVLRDLGEYLLDKTEPSNDFIVEYSETPIEVNYYYSPVTR
;
A
#
# COMPACT_ATOMS: atom_id res chain seq x y z
N MET A 1 -101.49 28.49 3.81
CA MET A 1 -102.62 27.75 4.42
C MET A 1 -102.46 26.27 4.13
N LYS A 2 -102.57 25.42 5.18
CA LYS A 2 -102.85 23.95 5.20
C LYS A 2 -101.79 23.02 4.55
N LYS A 3 -101.02 22.23 5.34
CA LYS A 3 -101.35 20.89 5.94
C LYS A 3 -101.62 19.85 4.84
N LYS A 4 -101.10 18.60 4.80
CA LYS A 4 -100.44 17.72 5.79
C LYS A 4 -100.14 16.35 5.11
N ILE A 5 -99.09 15.63 5.57
CA ILE A 5 -98.95 14.14 5.73
C ILE A 5 -98.76 13.33 4.40
N VAL A 6 -97.87 12.32 4.24
CA VAL A 6 -97.66 11.07 5.00
C VAL A 6 -96.19 10.54 4.95
N PHE A 7 -95.79 9.87 6.04
CA PHE A 7 -94.72 8.87 6.26
C PHE A 7 -94.54 7.87 5.09
N GLY A 8 -93.45 7.13 4.87
CA GLY A 8 -92.24 6.72 5.60
C GLY A 8 -91.70 5.47 4.87
N LEU A 9 -90.39 5.25 4.75
CA LEU A 9 -89.69 4.14 5.42
C LEU A 9 -88.17 4.30 5.27
N VAL A 10 -87.50 3.92 6.35
CA VAL A 10 -86.08 3.98 6.71
C VAL A 10 -85.25 2.90 6.01
N LEU A 11 -84.07 3.25 5.46
CA LEU A 11 -82.77 2.63 5.75
C LEU A 11 -81.67 3.35 4.96
N VAL A 12 -80.62 3.83 5.63
CA VAL A 12 -79.17 3.64 5.33
C VAL A 12 -78.41 4.55 6.31
N LEU A 13 -77.77 3.93 7.29
CA LEU A 13 -76.87 4.59 8.23
C LEU A 13 -75.58 4.96 7.48
N GLY A 14 -75.28 6.26 7.42
CA GLY A 14 -73.93 6.75 7.17
C GLY A 14 -73.30 7.18 8.49
N ILE A 15 -72.04 6.84 8.70
CA ILE A 15 -71.10 7.70 9.43
C ILE A 15 -69.83 7.80 8.58
N ILE A 16 -69.62 9.01 8.07
CA ILE A 16 -68.40 9.50 7.44
C ILE A 16 -67.49 9.99 8.58
N ILE A 17 -66.31 9.39 8.69
CA ILE A 17 -65.10 9.99 9.29
C ILE A 17 -64.04 9.71 8.23
N GLY A 18 -63.61 10.67 7.41
CA GLY A 18 -62.87 11.83 7.87
C GLY A 18 -61.38 11.51 8.05
N MET A 19 -60.76 10.68 7.19
CA MET A 19 -59.30 10.61 7.10
C MET A 19 -58.80 11.66 6.11
N VAL A 20 -58.36 12.77 6.67
CA VAL A 20 -57.50 13.76 6.02
C VAL A 20 -56.18 13.07 5.70
N THR A 21 -55.95 12.77 4.42
CA THR A 21 -54.63 12.45 3.92
C THR A 21 -53.81 13.74 3.92
N PHE A 22 -52.87 13.85 4.86
CA PHE A 22 -51.77 14.80 4.73
C PHE A 22 -50.85 14.29 3.62
N SER A 23 -51.20 14.63 2.38
CA SER A 23 -50.26 14.63 1.26
C SER A 23 -49.33 15.83 1.44
N SER A 24 -48.26 15.65 2.20
CA SER A 24 -47.09 16.52 2.08
C SER A 24 -46.37 16.12 0.80
N ASN A 25 -46.65 16.82 -0.30
CA ASN A 25 -45.81 16.82 -1.49
C ASN A 25 -44.44 17.40 -1.12
N VAL A 26 -43.58 16.60 -0.51
CA VAL A 26 -42.15 16.87 -0.43
C VAL A 26 -41.65 16.74 -1.86
N LYS A 27 -41.28 17.86 -2.51
CA LYS A 27 -40.59 17.80 -3.79
C LYS A 27 -39.35 16.95 -3.59
N ALA A 28 -39.26 15.82 -4.28
CA ALA A 28 -38.04 15.03 -4.31
C ALA A 28 -36.90 15.94 -4.77
N GLU A 29 -35.83 16.01 -4.00
CA GLU A 29 -34.61 16.72 -4.39
C GLU A 29 -34.04 16.11 -5.67
N GLU A 30 -33.60 16.95 -6.61
CA GLU A 30 -32.97 16.49 -7.84
C GLU A 30 -31.61 15.87 -7.51
N ILE A 31 -31.33 14.66 -8.03
CA ILE A 31 -30.02 14.01 -7.84
C ILE A 31 -28.98 14.77 -8.66
N LEU A 32 -27.83 15.08 -8.07
CA LEU A 32 -26.75 15.73 -8.81
C LEU A 32 -26.11 14.73 -9.78
N THR A 33 -26.23 14.97 -11.08
CA THR A 33 -25.64 14.17 -12.15
C THR A 33 -24.54 14.95 -12.88
N GLU A 34 -23.80 14.27 -13.77
CA GLU A 34 -22.75 14.91 -14.58
C GLU A 34 -23.26 15.98 -15.56
N GLU A 35 -24.56 15.97 -15.88
CA GLU A 35 -25.21 16.98 -16.72
C GLU A 35 -25.35 18.33 -16.01
N THR A 36 -25.29 18.34 -14.68
CA THR A 36 -25.42 19.55 -13.86
C THR A 36 -24.05 20.11 -13.51
N THR A 37 -23.70 21.24 -14.13
CA THR A 37 -22.48 21.98 -13.80
C THR A 37 -22.69 22.88 -12.58
N LEU A 38 -21.87 22.70 -11.55
CA LEU A 38 -21.85 23.59 -10.39
C LEU A 38 -21.15 24.92 -10.72
N SER A 39 -21.64 26.01 -10.14
CA SER A 39 -21.03 27.34 -10.25
C SER A 39 -19.98 27.60 -9.17
N SER A 40 -18.97 28.44 -9.46
CA SER A 40 -17.94 28.88 -8.50
C SER A 40 -18.50 29.37 -7.18
N GLY A 41 -17.89 28.98 -6.06
CA GLY A 41 -18.20 29.45 -4.72
C GLY A 41 -18.34 28.29 -3.73
N ILE A 42 -18.95 28.60 -2.59
CA ILE A 42 -19.11 27.67 -1.50
C ILE A 42 -20.37 26.83 -1.69
N TRP A 43 -20.19 25.52 -1.70
CA TRP A 43 -21.24 24.51 -1.67
C TRP A 43 -21.12 23.74 -0.35
N THR A 44 -22.21 23.71 0.41
CA THR A 44 -22.22 23.00 1.70
C THR A 44 -22.86 21.64 1.52
N VAL A 45 -22.20 20.59 1.99
CA VAL A 45 -22.76 19.25 2.06
C VAL A 45 -23.25 18.98 3.49
N THR A 46 -24.49 18.52 3.62
CA THR A 46 -25.15 18.24 4.90
C THR A 46 -25.95 16.96 4.84
N THR A 47 -26.07 16.26 5.96
CA THR A 47 -27.00 15.13 6.12
C THR A 47 -28.34 15.63 6.66
N GLU A 48 -29.41 15.44 5.91
CA GLU A 48 -30.78 15.82 6.30
C GLU A 48 -31.74 14.66 6.05
N ASN A 49 -32.47 14.24 7.08
CA ASN A 49 -33.44 13.14 6.99
C ASN A 49 -32.85 11.85 6.38
N GLY A 50 -31.57 11.55 6.66
CA GLY A 50 -30.86 10.39 6.13
C GLY A 50 -30.34 10.53 4.70
N LYS A 51 -30.59 11.66 4.03
CA LYS A 51 -30.05 11.98 2.71
C LYS A 51 -28.83 12.90 2.82
N GLN A 52 -27.88 12.74 1.90
CA GLN A 52 -26.78 13.68 1.72
C GLN A 52 -27.20 14.74 0.70
N LEU A 53 -27.14 16.01 1.07
CA LEU A 53 -27.55 17.12 0.20
C LEU A 53 -26.39 18.08 -0.01
N ILE A 54 -26.22 18.57 -1.24
CA ILE A 54 -25.30 19.66 -1.58
C ILE A 54 -26.08 20.93 -1.88
N LYS A 55 -25.70 22.04 -1.24
CA LYS A 55 -26.48 23.27 -1.22
C LYS A 55 -25.65 24.51 -1.51
N LYS A 56 -26.23 25.41 -2.30
CA LYS A 56 -25.75 26.78 -2.48
C LYS A 56 -26.92 27.72 -2.79
N SER A 57 -27.13 28.70 -1.92
CA SER A 57 -28.27 29.62 -2.03
C SER A 57 -29.60 28.87 -2.14
N LYS A 58 -30.27 28.91 -3.30
CA LYS A 58 -31.54 28.21 -3.57
C LYS A 58 -31.35 26.86 -4.28
N GLN A 59 -30.13 26.53 -4.68
CA GLN A 59 -29.81 25.28 -5.36
C GLN A 59 -29.56 24.19 -4.31
N ILE A 60 -30.30 23.09 -4.43
CA ILE A 60 -30.24 21.95 -3.52
C ILE A 60 -30.30 20.70 -4.39
N TYR A 61 -29.31 19.82 -4.26
CA TYR A 61 -29.28 18.54 -4.94
C TYR A 61 -29.03 17.42 -3.94
N GLU A 62 -29.59 16.24 -4.21
CA GLU A 62 -29.26 15.01 -3.50
C GLU A 62 -27.95 14.42 -4.04
N LEU A 63 -27.09 13.95 -3.13
CA LEU A 63 -25.86 13.24 -3.44
C LEU A 63 -26.06 11.74 -3.17
N THR A 64 -25.78 10.93 -4.17
CA THR A 64 -25.78 9.47 -4.12
C THR A 64 -24.42 8.94 -4.60
N PRO A 65 -24.14 7.63 -4.46
CA PRO A 65 -22.91 7.03 -5.00
C PRO A 65 -22.71 7.25 -6.51
N GLU A 66 -23.78 7.48 -7.28
CA GLU A 66 -23.69 7.80 -8.72
C GLU A 66 -23.49 9.29 -9.01
N SER A 67 -23.58 10.16 -7.99
CA SER A 67 -23.50 11.59 -8.19
C SER A 67 -22.12 12.03 -8.67
N THR A 68 -22.11 13.04 -9.54
CA THR A 68 -20.89 13.63 -10.08
C THR A 68 -20.88 15.12 -9.84
N ILE A 69 -19.78 15.63 -9.27
CA ILE A 69 -19.54 17.06 -9.12
C ILE A 69 -18.74 17.53 -10.33
N VAL A 70 -19.40 18.24 -11.25
CA VAL A 70 -18.74 18.80 -12.45
C VAL A 70 -18.70 20.31 -12.36
N CYS A 71 -17.55 20.88 -12.70
CA CYS A 71 -17.44 22.29 -13.01
C CYS A 71 -16.58 22.51 -14.26
N THR A 72 -17.22 22.89 -15.37
CA THR A 72 -16.62 22.90 -16.72
C THR A 72 -15.92 24.20 -17.11
N SER A 73 -16.06 25.27 -16.32
CA SER A 73 -15.36 26.55 -16.52
C SER A 73 -14.19 26.69 -15.55
N SER A 74 -13.28 27.65 -15.76
CA SER A 74 -12.22 28.02 -14.81
C SER A 74 -12.84 28.56 -13.50
N CYS A 75 -13.33 27.65 -12.68
CA CYS A 75 -14.18 27.90 -11.53
C CYS A 75 -13.50 27.43 -10.26
N SER A 76 -13.85 28.07 -9.14
CA SER A 76 -13.33 27.68 -7.83
C SER A 76 -14.49 27.17 -6.97
N VAL A 77 -14.48 25.88 -6.67
CA VAL A 77 -15.50 25.21 -5.84
C VAL A 77 -14.92 24.98 -4.45
N ILE A 78 -15.65 25.42 -3.43
CA ILE A 78 -15.36 25.09 -2.03
C ILE A 78 -16.43 24.13 -1.56
N LEU A 79 -16.08 22.86 -1.34
CA LEU A 79 -16.94 21.86 -0.74
C LEU A 79 -16.76 21.89 0.77
N LYS A 80 -17.80 22.37 1.47
CA LYS A 80 -17.85 22.39 2.93
C LYS A 80 -18.60 21.17 3.45
N LEU A 81 -17.88 20.15 3.87
CA LEU A 81 -18.40 18.90 4.41
C LEU A 81 -18.85 19.08 5.87
N ASN A 82 -20.17 19.21 6.07
CA ASN A 82 -20.83 19.23 7.37
C ASN A 82 -21.75 18.01 7.48
N THR A 83 -21.20 16.83 7.21
CA THR A 83 -21.88 15.55 7.29
C THR A 83 -21.39 14.78 8.51
N SER A 84 -22.29 14.04 9.17
CA SER A 84 -21.95 13.11 10.25
C SER A 84 -21.66 11.69 9.74
N GLN A 85 -21.91 11.43 8.45
CA GLN A 85 -21.70 10.13 7.80
C GLN A 85 -20.72 10.25 6.63
N PRO A 86 -20.02 9.16 6.25
CA PRO A 86 -19.23 9.13 5.03
C PRO A 86 -20.08 9.53 3.81
N LEU A 87 -19.53 10.41 2.98
CA LEU A 87 -20.11 10.80 1.71
C LEU A 87 -19.47 9.97 0.59
N GLN A 88 -20.27 9.22 -0.15
CA GLN A 88 -19.83 8.48 -1.32
C GLN A 88 -20.41 9.10 -2.58
N ILE A 89 -19.58 9.38 -3.56
CA ILE A 89 -19.97 9.89 -4.88
C ILE A 89 -19.08 9.25 -5.96
N LYS A 90 -19.50 9.37 -7.22
CA LYS A 90 -18.80 8.76 -8.35
C LYS A 90 -17.54 9.53 -8.72
N LYS A 91 -17.69 10.83 -8.99
CA LYS A 91 -16.59 11.58 -9.59
C LYS A 91 -16.63 13.05 -9.21
N ILE A 92 -15.45 13.66 -9.14
CA ILE A 92 -15.29 15.11 -9.08
C ILE A 92 -14.41 15.56 -10.24
N SER A 93 -14.90 16.47 -11.07
CA SER A 93 -14.15 17.08 -12.17
C SER A 93 -14.32 18.59 -12.16
N VAL A 94 -13.25 19.32 -11.86
CA VAL A 94 -13.26 20.79 -11.67
C VAL A 94 -12.18 21.43 -12.52
N ARG A 95 -12.57 22.30 -13.46
CA ARG A 95 -11.63 22.97 -14.38
C ARG A 95 -10.83 24.13 -13.79
N GLY A 96 -11.10 24.55 -12.55
CA GLY A 96 -10.24 25.46 -11.80
C GLY A 96 -9.80 24.85 -10.47
N ASN A 97 -10.14 25.49 -9.36
CA ASN A 97 -9.70 25.10 -8.01
C ASN A 97 -10.79 24.32 -7.26
N LEU A 98 -10.38 23.33 -6.48
CA LEU A 98 -11.22 22.58 -5.57
C LEU A 98 -10.68 22.67 -4.15
N TYR A 99 -11.45 23.25 -3.26
CA TYR A 99 -11.16 23.29 -1.82
C TYR A 99 -12.14 22.38 -1.10
N ILE A 100 -11.63 21.44 -0.32
CA ILE A 100 -12.43 20.54 0.51
C ILE A 100 -12.11 20.87 1.97
N GLU A 101 -13.11 21.34 2.69
CA GLU A 101 -13.02 21.72 4.10
C GLU A 101 -14.25 21.24 4.84
N GLY A 102 -14.23 21.24 6.18
CA GLY A 102 -15.39 20.79 6.93
C GLY A 102 -15.07 20.41 8.36
N LYS A 103 -15.99 19.65 8.97
CA LYS A 103 -15.79 19.05 10.29
C LYS A 103 -15.78 17.52 10.13
N GLY A 104 -14.59 16.92 10.03
CA GLY A 104 -14.34 15.49 10.29
C GLY A 104 -15.03 14.46 9.40
N GLY A 105 -15.59 14.85 8.24
CA GLY A 105 -16.25 13.92 7.32
C GLY A 105 -15.25 13.14 6.44
N LEU A 106 -15.57 11.88 6.17
CA LEU A 106 -14.94 11.06 5.12
C LEU A 106 -15.66 11.30 3.79
N LEU A 107 -14.92 11.70 2.76
CA LEU A 107 -15.38 11.75 1.37
C LEU A 107 -14.73 10.62 0.58
N GLN A 108 -15.54 9.75 -0.02
CA GLN A 108 -15.10 8.67 -0.88
C GLN A 108 -15.56 8.95 -2.31
N VAL A 109 -14.63 8.93 -3.26
CA VAL A 109 -14.87 9.18 -4.67
C VAL A 109 -14.39 7.96 -5.47
N TYR A 110 -15.29 7.31 -6.19
CA TYR A 110 -14.98 6.10 -6.97
C TYR A 110 -15.36 6.26 -8.44
N ASN A 111 -14.37 6.23 -9.32
CA ASN A 111 -14.59 6.32 -10.77
C ASN A 111 -13.86 5.21 -11.52
N ASP A 112 -14.59 4.41 -12.29
CA ASP A 112 -14.10 3.27 -13.06
C ASP A 112 -13.55 3.62 -14.45
N SER A 113 -13.56 4.90 -14.84
CA SER A 113 -13.15 5.34 -16.19
C SER A 113 -11.73 5.87 -16.30
N GLU A 114 -11.31 6.80 -15.44
CA GLU A 114 -9.98 7.42 -15.51
C GLU A 114 -9.52 7.97 -14.17
N SER A 115 -10.02 9.15 -13.77
CA SER A 115 -9.65 9.84 -12.54
C SER A 115 -10.85 9.95 -11.61
N ALA A 116 -10.72 9.59 -10.32
CA ALA A 116 -11.79 9.84 -9.35
C ALA A 116 -11.95 11.34 -9.07
N ILE A 117 -10.84 12.04 -8.82
CA ILE A 117 -10.79 13.49 -8.65
C ILE A 117 -9.86 14.08 -9.71
N ASP A 118 -10.40 14.88 -10.61
CA ASP A 118 -9.68 15.59 -11.68
C ASP A 118 -9.85 17.10 -11.51
N VAL A 119 -8.78 17.81 -11.13
CA VAL A 119 -8.78 19.24 -10.85
C VAL A 119 -7.72 19.91 -11.71
N ASN A 120 -8.07 20.89 -12.54
CA ASN A 120 -7.08 21.49 -13.44
C ASN A 120 -6.02 22.35 -12.71
N GLU A 121 -6.38 22.99 -11.59
CA GLU A 121 -5.50 23.88 -10.83
C GLU A 121 -5.19 23.30 -9.43
N ASP A 122 -5.58 24.01 -8.34
CA ASP A 122 -5.28 23.59 -6.97
C ASP A 122 -6.40 22.72 -6.40
N LEU A 123 -6.05 21.49 -6.01
CA LEU A 123 -6.75 20.72 -4.99
C LEU A 123 -6.18 21.06 -3.61
N MET A 124 -7.04 21.47 -2.69
CA MET A 124 -6.68 21.73 -1.30
C MET A 124 -7.64 21.02 -0.36
N ILE A 125 -7.09 20.23 0.56
CA ILE A 125 -7.84 19.54 1.60
C ILE A 125 -7.36 20.09 2.94
N LYS A 126 -8.29 20.49 3.81
CA LYS A 126 -7.97 21.09 5.11
C LYS A 126 -9.06 20.82 6.14
N SER A 127 -8.84 21.31 7.37
CA SER A 127 -9.81 21.27 8.48
C SER A 127 -10.18 19.85 8.93
N ASN A 128 -9.20 18.93 9.06
CA ASN A 128 -9.40 17.55 9.50
C ASN A 128 -10.37 16.74 8.60
N VAL A 129 -10.37 17.02 7.29
CA VAL A 129 -11.13 16.22 6.31
C VAL A 129 -10.30 15.04 5.84
N HIS A 130 -10.97 13.90 5.65
CA HIS A 130 -10.39 12.68 5.08
C HIS A 130 -11.00 12.43 3.70
N VAL A 131 -10.16 12.26 2.69
CA VAL A 131 -10.58 11.97 1.31
C VAL A 131 -9.99 10.64 0.87
N GLU A 132 -10.83 9.80 0.29
CA GLU A 132 -10.45 8.56 -0.39
C GLU A 132 -10.89 8.67 -1.85
N ALA A 133 -9.96 8.47 -2.79
CA ALA A 133 -10.21 8.61 -4.21
C ALA A 133 -9.65 7.41 -4.97
N THR A 134 -10.52 6.61 -5.58
CA THR A 134 -10.14 5.42 -6.34
C THR A 134 -10.54 5.61 -7.79
N GLY A 135 -9.55 5.73 -8.67
CA GLY A 135 -9.75 5.83 -10.11
C GLY A 135 -8.99 4.76 -10.88
N THR A 136 -9.32 4.56 -12.15
CA THR A 136 -8.63 3.57 -12.99
C THR A 136 -7.18 3.96 -13.25
N ARG A 137 -6.96 5.16 -13.81
CA ARG A 137 -5.62 5.66 -14.14
C ARG A 137 -5.04 6.56 -13.05
N PHE A 138 -5.89 7.34 -12.39
CA PHE A 138 -5.50 8.23 -11.31
C PHE A 138 -6.50 8.18 -10.16
N GLY A 139 -6.04 8.04 -8.93
CA GLY A 139 -6.90 8.35 -7.78
C GLY A 139 -7.20 9.85 -7.77
N VAL A 140 -6.13 10.66 -7.86
CA VAL A 140 -6.20 12.12 -7.95
C VAL A 140 -5.27 12.64 -9.04
N LYS A 141 -5.78 13.55 -9.85
CA LYS A 141 -5.03 14.32 -10.83
C LYS A 141 -5.26 15.81 -10.59
N ALA A 142 -4.20 16.55 -10.27
CA ALA A 142 -4.29 18.01 -10.14
C ALA A 142 -2.97 18.74 -10.47
N ASP A 143 -3.00 20.00 -10.90
CA ASP A 143 -1.74 20.77 -11.04
C ASP A 143 -1.03 20.86 -9.68
N LYS A 144 -1.81 21.11 -8.62
CA LYS A 144 -1.29 21.20 -7.28
C LYS A 144 -2.20 20.52 -6.26
N VAL A 145 -1.61 19.72 -5.39
CA VAL A 145 -2.31 19.02 -4.29
C VAL A 145 -1.73 19.52 -2.98
N ASN A 146 -2.58 20.08 -2.10
CA ASN A 146 -2.17 20.55 -0.79
C ASN A 146 -3.02 19.93 0.32
N LEU A 147 -2.35 19.42 1.35
CA LEU A 147 -2.99 18.95 2.57
C LEU A 147 -2.57 19.83 3.76
N TYR A 148 -3.56 20.22 4.56
CA TYR A 148 -3.40 21.06 5.75
C TYR A 148 -4.20 20.51 6.95
N ASP A 149 -3.85 20.95 8.16
CA ASP A 149 -4.66 20.85 9.37
C ASP A 149 -5.20 19.43 9.67
N ASN A 150 -4.30 18.46 9.89
CA ASN A 150 -4.60 17.03 10.10
C ASN A 150 -5.50 16.38 9.02
N SER A 151 -5.60 16.95 7.82
CA SER A 151 -6.32 16.31 6.71
C SER A 151 -5.58 15.09 6.19
N SER A 152 -6.30 14.14 5.60
CA SER A 152 -5.68 13.05 4.83
C SER A 152 -6.27 12.89 3.44
N LEU A 153 -5.42 12.37 2.54
CA LEU A 153 -5.80 11.94 1.19
C LEU A 153 -5.25 10.54 0.97
N THR A 154 -6.14 9.59 0.69
CA THR A 154 -5.81 8.29 0.12
C THR A 154 -6.22 8.30 -1.34
N ALA A 155 -5.29 8.03 -2.25
CA ALA A 155 -5.56 8.02 -3.68
C ALA A 155 -5.03 6.72 -4.31
N VAL A 156 -5.91 5.96 -4.94
CA VAL A 156 -5.61 4.65 -5.51
C VAL A 156 -5.87 4.69 -7.01
N ALA A 157 -4.87 4.31 -7.79
CA ALA A 157 -5.04 3.95 -9.19
C ALA A 157 -5.09 2.42 -9.32
N THR A 158 -6.09 1.89 -10.02
CA THR A 158 -6.30 0.43 -10.15
C THR A 158 -5.64 -0.19 -11.37
N ALA A 159 -5.27 0.61 -12.37
CA ALA A 159 -4.53 0.15 -13.53
C ALA A 159 -3.05 -0.08 -13.21
N ASP A 160 -2.44 -1.06 -13.88
CA ASP A 160 -1.01 -1.39 -13.76
C ASP A 160 -0.09 -0.24 -14.19
N ASP A 161 -0.55 0.62 -15.12
CA ASP A 161 0.15 1.84 -15.53
C ASP A 161 -0.31 3.10 -14.77
N GLY A 162 -1.14 2.91 -13.73
CA GLY A 162 -1.79 3.96 -12.98
C GLY A 162 -0.89 4.66 -11.95
N ILE A 163 -1.26 5.90 -11.60
CA ILE A 163 -0.59 6.72 -10.59
C ILE A 163 -1.60 7.13 -9.52
N GLY A 164 -1.32 6.86 -8.25
CA GLY A 164 -2.23 7.23 -7.15
C GLY A 164 -2.55 8.73 -7.11
N VAL A 165 -1.51 9.57 -6.95
CA VAL A 165 -1.61 11.04 -7.04
C VAL A 165 -0.68 11.58 -8.12
N TYR A 166 -1.22 12.28 -9.10
CA TYR A 166 -0.45 12.97 -10.14
C TYR A 166 -0.60 14.49 -10.04
N GLY A 167 0.52 15.21 -10.13
CA GLY A 167 0.49 16.66 -10.27
C GLY A 167 1.84 17.33 -10.51
N ASN A 168 1.84 18.65 -10.65
CA ASN A 168 3.09 19.41 -10.70
C ASN A 168 3.67 19.61 -9.30
N TYR A 169 2.82 19.95 -8.34
CA TYR A 169 3.21 20.28 -6.97
C TYR A 169 2.38 19.51 -5.95
N ILE A 170 3.01 18.67 -5.13
CA ILE A 170 2.31 17.83 -4.16
C ILE A 170 2.86 18.11 -2.76
N TYR A 171 1.98 18.51 -1.85
CA TYR A 171 2.36 19.05 -0.57
C TYR A 171 1.52 18.53 0.61
N ALA A 172 2.22 18.13 1.66
CA ALA A 172 1.67 17.91 3.01
C ALA A 172 2.38 18.90 3.95
N LEU A 173 1.69 19.97 4.37
CA LEU A 173 2.35 21.16 4.93
C LEU A 173 2.10 21.43 6.42
N CYS A 174 1.04 20.87 7.00
CA CYS A 174 0.67 21.12 8.39
C CYS A 174 0.89 19.88 9.26
N LYS A 175 0.79 20.08 10.57
CA LYS A 175 0.86 18.99 11.53
C LYS A 175 -0.13 17.88 11.16
N ASN A 176 0.36 16.64 11.16
CA ASN A 176 -0.38 15.42 10.83
C ASN A 176 -1.13 15.41 9.47
N SER A 177 -0.74 16.23 8.49
CA SER A 177 -1.30 16.12 7.15
C SER A 177 -0.71 14.90 6.43
N ASN A 178 -1.54 13.98 5.96
CA ASN A 178 -1.08 12.69 5.42
C ASN A 178 -1.59 12.43 4.01
N LEU A 179 -0.67 12.25 3.06
CA LEU A 179 -0.99 11.80 1.71
C LEU A 179 -0.50 10.36 1.53
N TYR A 180 -1.40 9.49 1.08
CA TYR A 180 -1.15 8.10 0.77
C TYR A 180 -1.58 7.81 -0.67
N GLY A 181 -0.63 7.50 -1.54
CA GLY A 181 -0.86 7.19 -2.94
C GLY A 181 -0.50 5.74 -3.26
N VAL A 182 -1.35 5.06 -4.03
CA VAL A 182 -1.10 3.70 -4.54
C VAL A 182 -1.28 3.71 -6.04
N GLY A 183 -0.31 3.20 -6.79
CA GLY A 183 -0.42 3.03 -8.24
C GLY A 183 0.57 2.02 -8.77
N GLY A 184 0.29 1.43 -9.93
CA GLY A 184 1.16 0.41 -10.51
C GLY A 184 2.56 0.95 -10.85
N ILE A 185 2.66 2.15 -11.45
CA ILE A 185 3.97 2.76 -11.78
C ILE A 185 4.51 3.68 -10.69
N SER A 186 3.65 4.32 -9.90
CA SER A 186 4.04 5.18 -8.78
C SER A 186 2.83 5.48 -7.90
N GLY A 187 3.03 5.53 -6.59
CA GLY A 187 1.99 5.99 -5.67
C GLY A 187 1.76 7.50 -5.79
N VAL A 188 2.84 8.27 -5.94
CA VAL A 188 2.82 9.74 -5.97
C VAL A 188 3.80 10.25 -7.01
N TYR A 189 3.32 10.95 -8.03
CA TYR A 189 4.15 11.50 -9.11
C TYR A 189 4.02 13.02 -9.18
N GLY A 190 5.12 13.72 -8.89
CA GLY A 190 5.22 15.19 -8.97
C GLY A 190 6.17 15.68 -10.06
N THR A 191 5.69 16.30 -11.14
CA THR A 191 6.58 16.78 -12.23
C THR A 191 7.53 17.91 -11.81
N LYS A 192 7.21 18.66 -10.73
CA LYS A 192 8.07 19.75 -10.24
C LYS A 192 8.49 19.58 -8.79
N LYS A 193 7.58 19.25 -7.88
CA LYS A 193 7.98 19.16 -6.47
C LYS A 193 7.03 18.30 -5.66
N VAL A 194 7.62 17.48 -4.80
CA VAL A 194 6.91 16.78 -3.73
C VAL A 194 7.54 17.20 -2.41
N LYS A 195 6.73 17.66 -1.45
CA LYS A 195 7.23 18.11 -0.13
C LYS A 195 6.30 17.73 1.01
N ALA A 196 6.87 17.04 2.00
CA ALA A 196 6.29 16.87 3.34
C ALA A 196 6.97 17.84 4.32
N CYS A 197 6.19 18.54 5.12
CA CYS A 197 6.67 19.59 6.01
C CYS A 197 5.78 19.66 7.24
N SER A 198 6.39 19.68 8.42
CA SER A 198 5.77 19.68 9.75
C SER A 198 5.73 18.30 10.43
N GLU A 199 5.60 18.33 11.75
CA GLU A 199 5.52 17.14 12.58
C GLU A 199 4.31 16.28 12.20
N GLY A 200 4.55 14.99 11.99
CA GLY A 200 3.52 14.04 11.58
C GLY A 200 3.03 14.22 10.13
N ALA A 201 3.53 15.22 9.39
CA ALA A 201 3.22 15.35 7.98
C ALA A 201 3.97 14.26 7.18
N ALA A 202 3.23 13.50 6.37
CA ALA A 202 3.82 12.44 5.57
C ALA A 202 3.25 12.39 4.16
N ILE A 203 4.12 12.04 3.21
CA ILE A 203 3.75 11.62 1.86
C ILE A 203 4.26 10.19 1.70
N ARG A 204 3.34 9.24 1.57
CA ARG A 204 3.62 7.82 1.33
C ARG A 204 3.15 7.45 -0.07
N GLY A 205 4.02 6.84 -0.84
CA GLY A 205 3.71 6.26 -2.14
C GLY A 205 3.98 4.77 -2.12
N VAL A 206 3.08 4.00 -2.73
CA VAL A 206 3.17 2.55 -2.88
C VAL A 206 3.15 2.21 -4.36
N THR A 207 4.08 1.35 -4.79
CA THR A 207 4.12 0.81 -6.14
C THR A 207 4.36 -0.70 -6.13
N SER A 208 3.77 -1.38 -7.11
CA SER A 208 4.00 -2.79 -7.41
C SER A 208 5.14 -3.01 -8.42
N SER A 209 5.84 -1.96 -8.88
CA SER A 209 6.86 -2.07 -9.93
C SER A 209 8.20 -1.43 -9.54
N PRO A 210 9.03 -2.05 -8.68
CA PRO A 210 10.36 -1.52 -8.35
C PRO A 210 11.36 -1.61 -9.51
N GLU A 211 11.08 -2.43 -10.53
CA GLU A 211 11.85 -2.44 -11.78
C GLU A 211 11.43 -1.30 -12.73
N GLY A 212 10.35 -0.58 -12.40
CA GLY A 212 9.86 0.55 -13.16
C GLY A 212 10.83 1.73 -13.20
N MET A 213 10.55 2.66 -14.13
CA MET A 213 11.33 3.89 -14.27
C MET A 213 11.14 4.86 -13.10
N TYR A 214 10.00 4.79 -12.40
CA TYR A 214 9.61 5.77 -11.39
C TYR A 214 9.62 5.18 -9.99
N SER A 215 10.02 6.01 -9.05
CA SER A 215 10.05 5.66 -7.63
C SER A 215 8.63 5.69 -7.02
N ALA A 216 8.43 5.04 -5.87
CA ALA A 216 7.10 4.97 -5.26
C ALA A 216 6.56 6.37 -4.90
N VAL A 217 7.47 7.27 -4.50
CA VAL A 217 7.23 8.73 -4.46
C VAL A 217 8.20 9.40 -5.42
N HIS A 218 7.73 9.78 -6.59
CA HIS A 218 8.54 10.33 -7.66
C HIS A 218 8.44 11.85 -7.75
N SER A 219 9.57 12.51 -8.02
CA SER A 219 9.57 13.86 -8.57
C SER A 219 10.66 14.09 -9.58
N GLU A 220 10.34 14.71 -10.72
CA GLU A 220 11.32 15.00 -11.77
C GLU A 220 12.34 16.07 -11.37
N LYS A 221 12.03 16.92 -10.38
CA LYS A 221 12.97 17.95 -9.90
C LYS A 221 13.41 17.72 -8.46
N TYR A 222 12.48 17.75 -7.49
CA TYR A 222 12.87 17.75 -6.07
C TYR A 222 11.87 17.04 -5.16
N LEU A 223 12.42 16.25 -4.23
CA LEU A 223 11.74 15.65 -3.09
C LEU A 223 12.26 16.27 -1.81
N LYS A 224 11.39 16.76 -0.94
CA LYS A 224 11.80 17.40 0.33
C LYS A 224 11.00 16.89 1.53
N ALA A 225 11.71 16.48 2.57
CA ALA A 225 11.14 16.25 3.90
C ALA A 225 11.72 17.30 4.86
N LEU A 226 10.87 18.22 5.32
CA LEU A 226 11.28 19.38 6.14
C LEU A 226 10.56 19.37 7.49
N CYS A 227 11.11 20.02 8.51
CA CYS A 227 10.40 20.30 9.76
C CYS A 227 9.76 19.05 10.41
N LYS A 228 10.48 17.92 10.53
CA LYS A 228 9.99 16.59 10.98
C LYS A 228 9.05 15.86 10.01
N GLY A 229 8.90 16.34 8.78
CA GLY A 229 8.12 15.69 7.73
C GLY A 229 8.76 14.38 7.27
N LYS A 230 7.95 13.50 6.66
CA LYS A 230 8.38 12.19 6.17
C LYS A 230 8.02 11.97 4.71
N ILE A 231 8.98 11.42 3.95
CA ILE A 231 8.73 10.81 2.64
C ILE A 231 8.88 9.29 2.81
N ILE A 232 7.87 8.53 2.43
CA ILE A 232 7.82 7.08 2.61
C ILE A 232 7.59 6.43 1.25
N GLU A 233 8.51 5.57 0.85
CA GLU A 233 8.42 4.82 -0.40
C GLU A 233 8.24 3.35 -0.06
N GLU A 234 7.27 2.71 -0.69
CA GLU A 234 6.95 1.31 -0.45
C GLU A 234 6.82 0.54 -1.76
N TYR A 235 7.51 -0.59 -1.81
CA TYR A 235 7.60 -1.47 -2.96
C TYR A 235 7.04 -2.84 -2.57
N GLN A 236 5.94 -3.26 -3.22
CA GLN A 236 5.17 -4.44 -2.84
C GLN A 236 5.56 -5.74 -3.54
N VAL A 237 6.05 -5.63 -4.79
CA VAL A 237 6.53 -6.79 -5.54
C VAL A 237 8.03 -6.70 -5.53
N ILE A 238 8.70 -7.58 -4.79
CA ILE A 238 10.15 -7.51 -4.63
C ILE A 238 10.80 -8.46 -5.64
N PRO A 239 11.66 -7.97 -6.53
CA PRO A 239 12.22 -8.75 -7.64
C PRO A 239 13.42 -9.60 -7.22
N PHE A 240 13.67 -9.74 -5.92
CA PHE A 240 14.82 -10.45 -5.39
C PHE A 240 14.44 -11.35 -4.22
N THR A 241 15.19 -12.44 -4.10
CA THR A 241 15.24 -13.27 -2.90
C THR A 241 16.52 -12.95 -2.17
N ILE A 242 16.44 -12.80 -0.85
CA ILE A 242 17.60 -12.48 -0.03
C ILE A 242 18.34 -13.76 0.32
N THR A 243 19.66 -13.75 0.17
CA THR A 243 20.54 -14.88 0.46
C THR A 243 21.67 -14.45 1.40
N ALA A 244 22.44 -15.41 1.91
CA ALA A 244 23.56 -15.13 2.80
C ALA A 244 24.80 -14.60 2.07
N ASP A 245 24.93 -14.93 0.78
CA ASP A 245 26.21 -14.78 0.06
C ASP A 245 26.14 -13.77 -1.09
N GLU A 246 24.95 -13.53 -1.64
CA GLU A 246 24.76 -12.62 -2.77
C GLU A 246 24.12 -11.29 -2.30
N PRO A 247 24.90 -10.21 -2.19
CA PRO A 247 24.38 -8.94 -1.71
C PRO A 247 23.39 -8.31 -2.69
N ILE A 248 22.25 -7.88 -2.16
CA ILE A 248 21.26 -7.12 -2.91
C ILE A 248 21.65 -5.64 -2.91
N PHE A 249 21.99 -5.13 -4.09
CA PHE A 249 22.33 -3.72 -4.29
C PHE A 249 21.10 -2.90 -4.67
N MET A 250 20.72 -1.95 -3.81
CA MET A 250 19.58 -1.05 -4.07
C MET A 250 19.75 -0.22 -5.36
N SER A 251 21.00 0.04 -5.76
CA SER A 251 21.34 0.74 -7.00
C SER A 251 20.95 -0.02 -8.27
N ASN A 252 20.73 -1.34 -8.19
CA ASN A 252 20.36 -2.15 -9.35
C ASN A 252 18.89 -1.97 -9.75
N TYR A 253 18.07 -1.37 -8.89
CA TYR A 253 16.64 -1.16 -9.13
C TYR A 253 16.37 0.31 -9.39
N GLN A 254 16.11 0.66 -10.66
CA GLN A 254 16.02 2.05 -11.10
C GLN A 254 15.01 2.88 -10.28
N ALA A 255 13.83 2.32 -9.97
CA ALA A 255 12.83 3.00 -9.16
C ALA A 255 13.35 3.37 -7.76
N ILE A 256 14.20 2.54 -7.17
CA ILE A 256 14.78 2.74 -5.84
C ILE A 256 15.96 3.71 -5.94
N ALA A 257 16.88 3.44 -6.88
CA ALA A 257 18.09 4.22 -7.14
C ALA A 257 17.80 5.68 -7.49
N ASN A 258 16.61 5.96 -8.04
CA ASN A 258 16.16 7.33 -8.28
C ASN A 258 16.25 8.21 -7.03
N ASN A 259 15.90 7.69 -5.85
CA ASN A 259 15.77 8.46 -4.61
C ASN A 259 16.74 8.05 -3.51
N MET A 260 17.28 6.83 -3.59
CA MET A 260 18.30 6.30 -2.69
C MET A 260 19.62 6.21 -3.45
N THR A 261 20.48 7.22 -3.31
CA THR A 261 21.79 7.19 -3.99
C THR A 261 22.77 6.25 -3.30
N ASP A 262 22.72 6.20 -1.97
CA ASP A 262 23.65 5.40 -1.18
C ASP A 262 22.93 4.72 0.01
N ALA A 263 22.77 3.40 -0.09
CA ALA A 263 22.08 2.57 0.89
C ALA A 263 22.74 2.60 2.28
N LYS A 264 24.05 2.89 2.37
CA LYS A 264 24.75 2.98 3.67
C LYS A 264 24.30 4.15 4.53
N ASN A 265 23.63 5.15 3.93
CA ASN A 265 23.10 6.31 4.65
C ASN A 265 21.79 5.99 5.39
N TYR A 266 21.31 4.75 5.31
CA TYR A 266 20.07 4.28 5.92
C TYR A 266 20.38 3.33 7.07
N VAL A 267 19.58 3.42 8.13
CA VAL A 267 19.53 2.40 9.17
C VAL A 267 18.54 1.33 8.70
N TRP A 268 19.02 0.11 8.53
CA TRP A 268 18.24 -1.00 8.01
C TRP A 268 17.72 -1.88 9.14
N SER A 269 16.51 -2.40 8.95
CA SER A 269 15.86 -3.36 9.85
C SER A 269 14.91 -4.25 9.05
N SER A 270 14.62 -5.44 9.59
CA SER A 270 13.59 -6.33 9.03
C SER A 270 12.67 -6.89 10.12
N ASP A 271 11.45 -7.23 9.72
CA ASP A 271 10.46 -7.95 10.52
C ASP A 271 9.83 -9.08 9.68
N PRO A 272 10.01 -10.36 10.03
CA PRO A 272 10.88 -10.86 11.11
C PRO A 272 12.37 -10.48 10.91
N GLN A 273 13.15 -10.59 11.99
CA GLN A 273 14.59 -10.34 11.93
C GLN A 273 15.27 -11.39 11.04
N GLY A 274 16.21 -10.94 10.20
CA GLY A 274 16.89 -11.81 9.26
C GLY A 274 17.56 -11.10 8.09
N VAL A 275 17.43 -9.78 7.95
CA VAL A 275 18.11 -9.01 6.90
C VAL A 275 18.90 -7.88 7.52
N TYR A 276 20.13 -7.70 7.07
CA TYR A 276 21.02 -6.63 7.51
C TYR A 276 21.76 -6.02 6.32
N TYR A 277 22.29 -4.81 6.52
CA TYR A 277 23.16 -4.16 5.54
C TYR A 277 24.62 -4.48 5.88
N GLU A 278 25.36 -5.04 4.94
CA GLU A 278 26.78 -5.39 5.11
C GLU A 278 27.66 -4.28 4.49
N PRO A 279 28.29 -3.40 5.28
CA PRO A 279 29.02 -2.26 4.75
C PRO A 279 30.24 -2.62 3.91
N SER A 280 30.86 -3.79 4.14
CA SER A 280 32.05 -4.22 3.39
C SER A 280 31.75 -4.60 1.95
N VAL A 281 30.54 -5.14 1.69
CA VAL A 281 30.08 -5.50 0.34
C VAL A 281 29.15 -4.44 -0.24
N GLY A 282 28.51 -3.60 0.59
CA GLY A 282 27.70 -2.46 0.18
C GLY A 282 26.23 -2.77 -0.13
N GLY A 283 25.73 -3.95 0.23
CA GLY A 283 24.37 -4.42 -0.07
C GLY A 283 23.65 -5.03 1.13
N LEU A 284 22.40 -5.42 0.93
CA LEU A 284 21.62 -6.19 1.90
C LEU A 284 21.95 -7.68 1.79
N LEU A 285 22.17 -8.32 2.93
CA LEU A 285 22.36 -9.76 3.07
C LEU A 285 21.37 -10.33 4.07
N GLY A 286 21.14 -11.63 3.93
CA GLY A 286 20.35 -12.41 4.85
C GLY A 286 21.21 -13.04 5.95
N ASP A 287 20.64 -13.19 7.15
CA ASP A 287 21.20 -13.97 8.24
C ASP A 287 20.64 -15.40 8.18
N PRO A 288 21.42 -16.39 7.71
CA PRO A 288 20.95 -17.77 7.56
C PRO A 288 20.63 -18.44 8.90
N SER A 289 21.14 -17.93 10.03
CA SER A 289 20.78 -18.43 11.36
C SER A 289 19.31 -18.19 11.72
N GLN A 290 18.66 -17.24 11.04
CA GLN A 290 17.23 -16.95 11.20
C GLN A 290 16.33 -17.83 10.33
N GLY A 291 16.91 -18.71 9.50
CA GLY A 291 16.20 -19.58 8.57
C GLY A 291 15.51 -18.84 7.44
N SER A 292 15.03 -19.58 6.43
CA SER A 292 14.29 -19.01 5.30
C SER A 292 12.95 -18.42 5.77
N GLN A 293 12.63 -17.21 5.30
CA GLN A 293 11.45 -16.46 5.74
C GLN A 293 10.69 -15.90 4.53
N GLU A 294 9.36 -15.84 4.64
CA GLU A 294 8.44 -15.29 3.64
C GLU A 294 7.66 -14.11 4.25
N GLY A 295 7.16 -13.21 3.39
CA GLY A 295 6.29 -12.12 3.85
C GLY A 295 6.98 -11.02 4.66
N MET A 296 8.31 -10.90 4.57
CA MET A 296 9.10 -9.97 5.40
C MET A 296 8.83 -8.51 5.05
N LEU A 297 8.87 -7.64 6.06
CA LEU A 297 9.00 -6.20 5.91
C LEU A 297 10.47 -5.82 6.11
N ILE A 298 11.08 -5.18 5.11
CA ILE A 298 12.43 -4.62 5.23
C ILE A 298 12.30 -3.11 5.14
N GLU A 299 12.87 -2.39 6.11
CA GLU A 299 12.78 -0.95 6.21
C GLU A 299 14.19 -0.34 6.31
N GLY A 300 14.49 0.58 5.39
CA GLY A 300 15.64 1.48 5.47
C GLY A 300 15.18 2.87 5.87
N VAL A 301 15.74 3.42 6.96
CA VAL A 301 15.41 4.76 7.47
C VAL A 301 16.62 5.68 7.41
N ARG A 302 16.53 6.73 6.58
CA ARG A 302 17.46 7.86 6.60
C ARG A 302 16.81 9.03 7.32
N SER A 303 17.47 9.52 8.36
CA SER A 303 16.98 10.63 9.19
C SER A 303 17.89 11.84 9.09
N GLY A 304 17.41 13.00 9.56
CA GLY A 304 18.19 14.23 9.61
C GLY A 304 19.54 14.15 10.34
N LYS A 305 19.78 13.13 11.19
CA LYS A 305 21.12 12.87 11.76
C LYS A 305 22.12 12.29 10.76
N LEU A 306 21.64 11.53 9.77
CA LEU A 306 22.42 10.88 8.69
C LEU A 306 22.25 11.64 7.36
N CYS A 307 22.08 12.96 7.46
CA CYS A 307 21.76 13.83 6.34
C CYS A 307 22.96 13.95 5.39
N ASN A 308 22.81 13.47 4.16
CA ASN A 308 23.76 13.71 3.07
C ASN A 308 23.14 14.71 2.07
N PRO A 309 23.69 15.92 1.91
CA PRO A 309 23.12 16.96 1.05
C PRO A 309 23.20 16.64 -0.44
N LYS A 310 23.94 15.60 -0.84
CA LYS A 310 24.04 15.13 -2.23
C LYS A 310 22.92 14.19 -2.65
N GLU A 311 22.12 13.70 -1.71
CA GLU A 311 20.99 12.81 -1.97
C GLU A 311 19.83 13.55 -2.64
N ARG A 312 19.10 12.87 -3.53
CA ARG A 312 17.96 13.47 -4.25
C ARG A 312 16.83 13.90 -3.31
N VAL A 313 16.54 13.09 -2.30
CA VAL A 313 15.57 13.45 -1.26
C VAL A 313 16.27 14.33 -0.23
N TYR A 314 15.92 15.62 -0.24
CA TYR A 314 16.44 16.60 0.70
C TYR A 314 15.77 16.44 2.07
N LEU A 315 16.59 16.28 3.11
CA LEU A 315 16.14 16.22 4.49
C LEU A 315 16.57 17.48 5.24
N ASP A 316 15.67 18.02 6.05
CA ASP A 316 16.04 19.02 7.06
C ASP A 316 16.78 18.32 8.20
N CYS A 317 18.10 18.46 8.21
CA CYS A 317 19.00 17.73 9.11
C CYS A 317 18.74 18.08 10.59
N LEU A 318 18.35 19.33 10.88
CA LEU A 318 18.12 19.80 12.26
C LEU A 318 16.77 19.36 12.81
N ALA A 319 15.79 19.13 11.92
CA ALA A 319 14.43 18.83 12.31
C ALA A 319 14.09 17.33 12.33
N GLN A 320 15.08 16.44 12.28
CA GLN A 320 14.85 14.97 12.29
C GLN A 320 13.86 14.49 11.20
N SER A 321 13.79 15.19 10.07
CA SER A 321 12.98 14.72 8.93
C SER A 321 13.49 13.37 8.43
N GLN A 322 12.59 12.58 7.83
CA GLN A 322 12.90 11.21 7.43
C GLN A 322 12.59 10.93 5.97
N HIS A 323 13.43 10.10 5.37
CA HIS A 323 13.13 9.34 4.17
C HIS A 323 13.17 7.86 4.53
N ILE A 324 12.06 7.17 4.27
CA ILE A 324 11.85 5.77 4.63
C ILE A 324 11.60 5.00 3.34
N VAL A 325 12.32 3.88 3.16
CA VAL A 325 12.14 2.96 2.03
C VAL A 325 11.75 1.61 2.59
N ARG A 326 10.66 1.04 2.07
CA ARG A 326 10.06 -0.22 2.52
C ARG A 326 9.94 -1.21 1.40
N PHE A 327 10.31 -2.44 1.70
CA PHE A 327 10.03 -3.62 0.90
C PHE A 327 9.06 -4.47 1.71
N THR A 328 7.84 -4.60 1.23
CA THR A 328 6.82 -5.45 1.86
C THR A 328 6.72 -6.75 1.09
N ASN A 329 6.48 -7.85 1.80
CA ASN A 329 6.36 -9.18 1.21
C ASN A 329 7.70 -9.69 0.62
N ALA A 330 8.81 -9.35 1.28
CA ALA A 330 10.13 -9.86 0.89
C ALA A 330 10.29 -11.30 1.34
N ARG A 331 11.24 -12.01 0.71
CA ARG A 331 11.58 -13.37 1.10
C ARG A 331 13.07 -13.59 1.16
N SER A 332 13.48 -14.48 2.04
CA SER A 332 14.83 -15.00 2.13
C SER A 332 14.82 -16.51 1.88
N SER A 333 15.89 -17.01 1.27
CA SER A 333 16.07 -18.43 1.02
C SER A 333 17.53 -18.78 1.25
N TYR A 334 17.76 -19.76 2.10
CA TYR A 334 19.11 -20.23 2.42
C TYR A 334 19.18 -21.74 2.21
N THR A 335 20.30 -22.18 1.63
CA THR A 335 20.64 -23.59 1.50
C THR A 335 21.86 -23.90 2.35
N GLN A 336 21.97 -25.15 2.79
CA GLN A 336 23.12 -25.70 3.47
C GLN A 336 23.72 -26.77 2.59
N LYS A 337 25.04 -26.72 2.42
CA LYS A 337 25.79 -27.79 1.76
C LYS A 337 25.86 -29.01 2.68
N ILE A 338 25.45 -30.16 2.16
CA ILE A 338 25.55 -31.46 2.82
C ILE A 338 26.40 -32.38 1.95
N ILE A 339 27.42 -32.99 2.54
CA ILE A 339 28.28 -33.97 1.88
C ILE A 339 27.87 -35.34 2.38
N VAL A 340 27.31 -36.15 1.49
CA VAL A 340 26.97 -37.54 1.76
C VAL A 340 28.13 -38.41 1.33
N ARG A 341 28.70 -39.19 2.26
CA ARG A 341 29.80 -40.11 1.99
C ARG A 341 29.41 -41.54 2.31
N HIS A 342 29.93 -42.46 1.53
CA HIS A 342 29.70 -43.89 1.69
C HIS A 342 31.05 -44.60 1.85
N TYR A 343 31.13 -45.46 2.86
CA TYR A 343 32.34 -46.19 3.23
C TYR A 343 32.10 -47.69 3.26
N GLU A 344 33.05 -48.48 2.79
CA GLU A 344 33.05 -49.95 2.83
C GLU A 344 34.12 -50.47 3.81
N LEU A 345 33.76 -51.50 4.59
CA LEU A 345 34.70 -52.20 5.48
C LEU A 345 35.63 -53.13 4.68
N SER A 346 36.93 -52.88 4.76
CA SER A 346 37.97 -53.74 4.18
C SER A 346 38.19 -55.06 4.95
N ALA A 347 38.91 -55.99 4.33
CA ALA A 347 39.30 -57.25 4.96
C ALA A 347 40.21 -57.05 6.19
N GLU A 348 40.95 -55.93 6.22
CA GLU A 348 41.82 -55.52 7.31
C GLU A 348 41.06 -54.86 8.49
N GLY A 349 39.76 -54.59 8.32
CA GLY A 349 38.89 -54.00 9.33
C GLY A 349 38.81 -52.46 9.31
N ASP A 350 39.38 -51.83 8.28
CA ASP A 350 39.34 -50.37 8.07
C ASP A 350 38.26 -49.98 7.06
N TYR A 351 37.57 -48.86 7.29
CA TYR A 351 36.59 -48.30 6.34
C TYR A 351 37.28 -47.41 5.30
N PHE A 352 36.93 -47.57 4.02
CA PHE A 352 37.41 -46.73 2.92
C PHE A 352 36.24 -46.14 2.11
N GLU A 353 36.39 -44.91 1.62
CA GLU A 353 35.33 -44.22 0.87
C GLU A 353 35.12 -44.88 -0.50
N ILE A 354 33.88 -45.26 -0.78
CA ILE A 354 33.44 -45.86 -2.05
C ILE A 354 32.62 -44.89 -2.90
N GLY A 355 32.16 -43.79 -2.33
CA GLY A 355 31.47 -42.74 -3.06
C GLY A 355 31.14 -41.54 -2.19
N SER A 356 31.02 -40.39 -2.83
CA SER A 356 30.55 -39.16 -2.22
C SER A 356 29.66 -38.36 -3.17
N SER A 357 28.71 -37.64 -2.59
CA SER A 357 27.86 -36.69 -3.29
C SER A 357 27.72 -35.42 -2.47
N GLU A 358 27.59 -34.30 -3.17
CA GLU A 358 27.32 -33.00 -2.57
C GLU A 358 25.87 -32.61 -2.88
N LEU A 359 25.17 -32.17 -1.86
CA LEU A 359 23.78 -31.72 -1.91
C LEU A 359 23.71 -30.29 -1.41
N GLU A 360 22.83 -29.49 -2.01
CA GLU A 360 22.40 -28.21 -1.44
C GLU A 360 20.94 -28.35 -1.04
N LEU A 361 20.69 -28.33 0.26
CA LEU A 361 19.34 -28.49 0.81
C LEU A 361 18.89 -27.23 1.53
N PRO A 362 17.61 -26.84 1.42
CA PRO A 362 17.10 -25.67 2.14
C PRO A 362 17.26 -25.84 3.65
N ILE A 363 17.67 -24.76 4.33
CA ILE A 363 17.70 -24.72 5.79
C ILE A 363 16.26 -24.84 6.33
N ASN A 364 16.12 -25.52 7.47
CA ASN A 364 14.87 -25.91 8.13
C ASN A 364 14.05 -27.00 7.42
N GLU A 365 14.59 -27.65 6.38
CA GLU A 365 14.00 -28.87 5.83
C GLU A 365 14.50 -30.13 6.54
N LEU A 366 13.71 -31.21 6.50
CA LEU A 366 14.05 -32.49 7.09
C LEU A 366 14.97 -33.28 6.14
N PHE A 367 16.16 -33.64 6.62
CA PHE A 367 17.03 -34.61 5.97
C PHE A 367 16.67 -36.02 6.42
N ILE A 368 16.18 -36.85 5.49
CA ILE A 368 15.82 -38.24 5.75
C ILE A 368 16.98 -39.15 5.34
N LEU A 369 17.64 -39.78 6.32
CA LEU A 369 18.82 -40.61 6.09
C LEU A 369 18.52 -41.77 5.14
N ALA A 370 17.32 -42.35 5.23
CA ALA A 370 16.92 -43.52 4.46
C ALA A 370 16.83 -43.30 2.94
N ASP A 371 16.73 -42.03 2.51
CA ASP A 371 16.62 -41.66 1.10
C ASP A 371 17.98 -41.70 0.38
N TYR A 372 19.08 -41.67 1.13
CA TYR A 372 20.45 -41.63 0.60
C TYR A 372 21.25 -42.91 0.89
N VAL A 373 20.60 -43.95 1.42
CA VAL A 373 21.24 -45.28 1.58
C VAL A 373 21.43 -45.91 0.20
N LEU A 374 22.61 -46.49 -0.05
CA LEU A 374 22.87 -47.24 -1.27
C LEU A 374 22.15 -48.60 -1.22
N ARG A 375 20.96 -48.66 -1.83
CA ARG A 375 20.12 -49.87 -1.85
C ARG A 375 20.47 -50.85 -2.98
N ASP A 376 21.15 -50.37 -4.02
CA ASP A 376 21.41 -51.14 -5.24
C ASP A 376 22.81 -51.81 -5.27
N LEU A 377 23.57 -51.73 -4.17
CA LEU A 377 24.92 -52.31 -4.10
C LEU A 377 24.95 -53.84 -3.93
N GLY A 378 23.82 -54.52 -3.80
CA GLY A 378 23.77 -55.97 -3.60
C GLY A 378 24.14 -56.38 -2.17
N GLU A 379 25.21 -57.16 -1.98
CA GLU A 379 25.62 -57.83 -0.73
C GLU A 379 26.24 -56.89 0.32
N TYR A 380 25.59 -55.78 0.68
CA TYR A 380 26.06 -54.90 1.75
C TYR A 380 25.02 -54.73 2.85
N LEU A 381 25.47 -54.75 4.11
CA LEU A 381 24.71 -54.37 5.30
C LEU A 381 25.15 -52.98 5.74
N LEU A 382 24.20 -52.09 5.99
CA LEU A 382 24.48 -50.80 6.62
C LEU A 382 24.79 -51.04 8.10
N ASP A 383 26.03 -50.77 8.51
CA ASP A 383 26.49 -50.96 9.89
C ASP A 383 26.05 -49.80 10.78
N LYS A 384 26.27 -48.57 10.31
CA LYS A 384 25.91 -47.33 11.01
C LYS A 384 25.83 -46.14 10.06
N THR A 385 25.17 -45.09 10.53
CA THR A 385 25.18 -43.76 9.93
C THR A 385 25.61 -42.73 10.95
N GLU A 386 26.29 -41.68 10.49
CA GLU A 386 26.67 -40.52 11.29
C GLU A 386 26.20 -39.27 10.53
N PRO A 387 25.19 -38.53 11.01
CA PRO A 387 24.41 -38.75 12.24
C PRO A 387 23.53 -40.02 12.21
N SER A 388 23.13 -40.49 13.39
CA SER A 388 22.36 -41.72 13.56
C SER A 388 20.85 -41.56 13.38
N ASN A 389 20.35 -40.33 13.27
CA ASN A 389 18.94 -40.01 13.12
C ASN A 389 18.75 -38.96 12.02
N ASP A 390 17.57 -38.97 11.41
CA ASP A 390 17.08 -37.86 10.58
C ASP A 390 17.20 -36.55 11.37
N PHE A 391 17.50 -35.46 10.66
CA PHE A 391 17.76 -34.18 11.28
C PHE A 391 17.16 -33.04 10.46
N ILE A 392 16.85 -31.93 11.12
CA ILE A 392 16.51 -30.69 10.43
C ILE A 392 17.82 -30.06 9.96
N VAL A 393 17.87 -29.66 8.70
CA VAL A 393 19.04 -29.01 8.11
C VAL A 393 19.20 -27.63 8.76
N GLU A 394 20.19 -27.50 9.63
CA GLU A 394 20.54 -26.23 10.29
C GLU A 394 21.66 -25.52 9.52
N TYR A 395 21.75 -24.20 9.71
CA TYR A 395 22.88 -23.43 9.18
C TYR A 395 24.18 -23.83 9.88
N SER A 396 25.24 -24.02 9.09
CA SER A 396 26.59 -24.30 9.56
C SER A 396 27.63 -23.65 8.65
N GLU A 397 28.66 -23.04 9.27
CA GLU A 397 29.80 -22.44 8.54
C GLU A 397 30.59 -23.47 7.72
N THR A 398 30.52 -24.74 8.11
CA THR A 398 31.09 -25.87 7.37
C THR A 398 29.99 -26.76 6.79
N PRO A 399 30.24 -27.46 5.66
CA PRO A 399 29.31 -28.45 5.15
C PRO A 399 28.94 -29.48 6.23
N ILE A 400 27.67 -29.89 6.27
CA ILE A 400 27.24 -30.98 7.14
C ILE A 400 27.69 -32.28 6.48
N GLU A 401 28.43 -33.12 7.19
CA GLU A 401 28.84 -34.43 6.69
C GLU A 401 27.89 -35.52 7.17
N VAL A 402 27.42 -36.34 6.24
CA VAL A 402 26.59 -37.53 6.51
C VAL A 402 27.32 -38.75 6.00
N ASN A 403 27.79 -39.60 6.92
CA ASN A 403 28.62 -40.75 6.61
C ASN A 403 27.83 -42.05 6.80
N TYR A 404 27.78 -42.88 5.76
CA TYR A 404 27.19 -44.22 5.81
C TYR A 404 28.29 -45.26 5.73
N TYR A 405 28.24 -46.25 6.61
CA TYR A 405 29.27 -47.28 6.73
C TYR A 405 28.64 -48.64 6.45
N TYR A 406 29.24 -49.39 5.53
CA TYR A 406 28.72 -50.66 5.04
C TYR A 406 29.71 -51.81 5.24
N SER A 407 29.20 -52.98 5.60
CA SER A 407 29.94 -54.24 5.62
C SER A 407 29.43 -55.18 4.53
N PRO A 408 30.31 -55.89 3.81
CA PRO A 408 29.90 -56.93 2.88
C PRO A 408 29.18 -58.08 3.63
N VAL A 409 28.04 -58.55 3.11
CA VAL A 409 27.17 -59.57 3.74
C VAL A 409 27.92 -60.89 3.97
N THR A 410 28.83 -61.27 3.06
CA THR A 410 29.96 -62.23 3.20
C THR A 410 30.36 -62.71 1.81
N ARG A 411 31.67 -62.79 1.54
CA ARG A 411 32.24 -63.70 0.52
C ARG A 411 32.38 -65.11 1.09
#